data_AF-A0A1G0IU28-F1
#
_entry.id   AF-A0A1G0IU28-F1
#
_cell.length_a   1.000
_cell.length_b   1.000
_cell.length_c   1.000
_cell.angle_alpha   90.00
_cell.angle_beta   90.00
_cell.angle_gamma   90.00
#
_symmetry.space_group_name_H-M   'P 1'
#
loop_
_entity.id
_entity.type
_entity.pdbx_description
1 polymer ?
#
loop_
_entity_poly.entity_id
_entity_poly.type
_entity_poly.pdbx_seq_one_letter_code
_entity_poly.pdbx_strand_id
1 'polypeptide(L)' 'MNNMWWQMFFVGIALLFVFEGILPFLYPRLWRRAVYQMLTQTDNVLRAIGLFSMLAGLIVLYVIREWS' A
#
# COMPACT_ATOMS: atom_id res chain seq x y z
N MET A 1 -8.77 -8.19 28.78
CA MET A 1 -7.58 -7.77 28.02
C MET A 1 -7.82 -7.99 26.51
N ASN A 2 -8.96 -7.53 25.95
CA ASN A 2 -9.46 -8.04 24.65
C ASN A 2 -9.59 -7.01 23.51
N ASN A 3 -9.15 -5.76 23.69
CA ASN A 3 -9.43 -4.71 22.69
C ASN A 3 -8.18 -4.00 22.16
N MET A 4 -7.00 -4.28 22.73
CA MET A 4 -5.75 -3.56 22.40
C MET A 4 -5.31 -3.81 20.95
N TRP A 5 -5.37 -5.07 20.49
CA TRP A 5 -4.97 -5.47 19.14
C TRP A 5 -5.84 -4.83 18.06
N TRP A 6 -7.16 -4.80 18.29
CA TRP A 6 -8.10 -4.15 17.37
C TRP A 6 -7.87 -2.64 17.31
N GLN A 7 -7.62 -1.99 18.45
CA GLN A 7 -7.29 -0.56 18.49
C GLN A 7 -6.00 -0.27 17.71
N MET A 8 -4.93 -1.04 17.92
CA MET A 8 -3.67 -0.87 17.21
C MET A 8 -3.85 -1.07 15.69
N PHE A 9 -4.68 -2.03 15.28
CA PHE A 9 -5.00 -2.26 13.87
C PHE A 9 -5.71 -1.05 13.25
N PHE A 10 -6.76 -0.54 13.88
CA PHE A 10 -7.49 0.64 13.38
C PHE A 10 -6.63 1.91 13.41
N VAL A 11 -5.75 2.07 14.41
CA VAL A 11 -4.80 3.18 14.48
C VAL A 11 -3.77 3.10 13.34
N GLY A 12 -3.24 1.90 13.06
CA GLY A 12 -2.33 1.69 11.94
C GLY A 12 -2.98 2.01 10.59
N ILE A 13 -4.23 1.60 10.39
CA ILE A 13 -5.02 1.95 9.20
C ILE A 13 -5.24 3.46 9.13
N ALA A 14 -5.65 4.09 10.22
CA ALA A 14 -5.88 5.54 10.24
C ALA A 14 -4.61 6.32 9.87
N LEU A 15 -3.45 5.91 10.40
CA LEU A 15 -2.16 6.49 10.04
C LEU A 15 -1.82 6.28 8.56
N LEU A 16 -2.08 5.09 8.01
CA LEU A 16 -1.88 4.82 6.58
C LEU A 16 -2.74 5.74 5.72
N PHE A 17 -4.01 5.96 6.07
CA PHE A 17 -4.88 6.93 5.39
C PHE A 17 -4.38 8.37 5.52
N VAL A 18 -3.85 8.76 6.69
CA VAL A 18 -3.24 10.08 6.88
C VAL A 18 -2.03 10.24 5.96
N PHE A 19 -1.13 9.26 5.90
CA PHE A 19 0.04 9.31 5.02
C PHE A 19 -0.33 9.29 3.54
N GLU A 20 -1.26 8.44 3.12
CA GLU A 20 -1.77 8.43 1.75
C GLU A 20 -2.48 9.73 1.38
N GLY A 21 -3.14 10.39 2.34
CA GLY A 21 -3.86 11.65 2.13
C GLY A 21 -2.96 12.90 2.11
N ILE A 22 -1.82 12.88 2.81
CA ILE A 22 -0.88 14.01 2.86
C ILE A 22 -0.33 14.34 1.46
N LEU A 23 0.08 13.34 0.68
CA LEU A 23 0.64 13.50 -0.67
C LEU A 23 -0.33 14.19 -1.66
N PRO A 24 -1.59 13.72 -1.84
CA PRO A 24 -2.58 14.38 -2.69
C PRO A 24 -3.01 15.74 -2.15
N PHE A 25 -2.98 15.96 -0.83
CA PHE A 25 -3.35 17.24 -0.21
C PHE A 25 -2.26 18.32 -0.37
N LEU A 26 -0.99 18.00 -0.07
CA LEU A 26 0.13 18.94 -0.21
C LEU A 26 0.56 19.13 -1.67
N TYR A 27 0.61 18.06 -2.47
CA TYR A 27 1.15 18.08 -3.83
C TYR A 27 0.21 17.43 -4.86
N PRO A 28 -0.98 18.00 -5.10
CA PRO A 28 -1.99 17.43 -6.00
C PRO A 28 -1.52 17.29 -7.45
N ARG A 29 -0.55 18.10 -7.90
CA ARG A 29 0.04 18.00 -9.25
C ARG A 29 1.00 16.82 -9.38
N LEU A 30 1.82 16.58 -8.36
CA LEU A 30 2.75 15.45 -8.32
C LEU A 30 1.98 14.14 -8.25
N TRP A 31 0.99 14.06 -7.36
CA TRP A 31 0.10 12.91 -7.24
C TRP A 31 -0.59 12.58 -8.57
N ARG A 32 -1.18 13.59 -9.21
CA ARG A 32 -1.81 13.43 -10.53
C ARG A 32 -0.81 12.91 -11.56
N ARG A 33 0.39 13.46 -11.63
CA ARG A 33 1.42 13.00 -12.58
C ARG A 33 1.80 11.53 -12.34
N ALA A 34 1.94 11.11 -11.08
CA ALA A 34 2.22 9.72 -10.74
C ALA A 34 1.08 8.79 -11.18
N VAL A 35 -0.17 9.16 -10.93
CA VAL A 35 -1.36 8.40 -11.38
C VAL A 35 -1.45 8.36 -12.91
N TYR A 36 -1.22 9.47 -13.61
CA TYR A 36 -1.20 9.50 -15.08
C TYR A 36 -0.05 8.68 -15.66
N GLN A 37 1.10 8.64 -14.99
CA GLN A 37 2.20 7.74 -15.39
C GLN A 37 1.76 6.28 -15.29
N MET A 38 0.99 5.89 -14.27
CA MET A 38 0.43 4.54 -14.18
C MET A 38 -0.60 4.25 -15.29
N LEU A 39 -1.45 5.22 -15.62
CA LEU A 39 -2.44 5.11 -16.70
C LEU A 39 -1.82 5.07 -18.11
N THR A 40 -0.60 5.59 -18.27
CA THR A 40 0.14 5.56 -19.54
C THR A 40 1.02 4.32 -19.69
N GLN A 41 1.20 3.53 -18.62
CA GLN A 41 1.80 2.21 -18.72
C GLN A 41 0.82 1.24 -19.37
N THR A 42 1.34 0.31 -20.17
CA THR A 42 0.54 -0.75 -20.79
C THR A 42 -0.01 -1.71 -19.74
N ASP A 43 -1.22 -2.22 -19.95
CA ASP A 43 -1.90 -3.18 -19.06
C ASP A 43 -1.03 -4.37 -18.64
N ASN A 44 -0.11 -4.80 -19.51
CA ASN A 44 0.84 -5.88 -19.23
C ASN A 44 1.82 -5.52 -18.11
N VAL A 45 2.32 -4.28 -18.09
CA VAL A 45 3.21 -3.78 -17.04
C VAL A 45 2.43 -3.64 -15.73
N LEU A 46 1.20 -3.15 -15.78
CA LEU A 46 0.35 -3.03 -14.60
C LEU A 46 0.05 -4.40 -13.97
N ARG A 47 -0.23 -5.42 -14.81
CA ARG A 47 -0.39 -6.81 -14.37
C ARG A 47 0.90 -7.41 -13.82
N ALA A 48 2.05 -7.14 -14.43
CA ALA A 48 3.34 -7.63 -13.94
C ALA A 48 3.71 -7.01 -12.59
N ILE A 49 3.49 -5.70 -12.41
CA ILE A 49 3.66 -5.01 -11.12
C ILE A 49 2.69 -5.58 -10.08
N GLY A 50 1.44 -5.82 -10.45
CA GLY A 50 0.46 -6.47 -9.58
C GLY A 50 0.88 -7.87 -9.15
N LEU A 51 1.35 -8.70 -10.09
CA LEU A 51 1.89 -10.04 -9.79
C LEU A 51 3.12 -9.99 -8.90
N PHE A 52 4.05 -9.07 -9.18
CA PHE A 52 5.24 -8.88 -8.36
C PHE A 52 4.86 -8.43 -6.94
N SER A 53 3.88 -7.52 -6.81
CA SER A 53 3.35 -7.09 -5.51
C SER A 53 2.69 -8.23 -4.75
N MET A 54 1.88 -9.06 -5.42
CA MET A 54 1.29 -10.26 -4.80
C MET A 54 2.34 -11.24 -4.32
N LEU A 55 3.37 -11.53 -5.14
CA LEU A 55 4.46 -12.42 -4.78
C LEU A 55 5.30 -11.85 -3.64
N ALA A 56 5.64 -10.55 -3.69
CA ALA A 56 6.35 -9.87 -2.62
C ALA A 56 5.56 -9.92 -1.31
N GLY A 57 4.26 -9.65 -1.35
CA GLY A 57 3.37 -9.78 -0.19
C GLY A 57 3.32 -11.20 0.35
N LEU A 58 3.30 -12.22 -0.53
CA LEU A 58 3.35 -13.62 -0.14
C LEU A 58 4.67 -13.98 0.55
N ILE A 59 5.80 -13.50 0.02
CA ILE A 59 7.13 -13.69 0.61
C ILE A 59 7.20 -13.02 1.98
N VAL A 60 6.75 -11.77 2.09
CA VAL A 60 6.72 -11.03 3.36
C VAL A 60 5.84 -11.75 4.38
N LEU A 61 4.68 -12.23 3.97
CA LEU A 61 3.79 -13.00 4.85
C LEU A 61 4.43 -14.32 5.28
N TYR A 62 5.12 -15.02 4.37
CA TYR A 62 5.82 -16.25 4.69
C TYR A 62 6.97 -15.99 5.67
N VAL A 63 7.76 -14.95 5.45
CA VAL A 63 8.84 -14.53 6.36
C VAL A 63 8.24 -14.15 7.71
N ILE A 64 7.25 -13.26 7.79
CA ILE A 64 6.65 -12.87 9.08
C ILE A 64 6.02 -14.07 9.80
N ARG A 65 5.39 -14.99 9.05
CA ARG A 65 4.80 -16.21 9.60
C ARG A 65 5.86 -17.19 10.13
N GLU A 66 6.98 -17.35 9.45
CA GLU A 66 8.06 -18.26 9.86
C GLU A 66 8.89 -17.70 11.04
N TRP A 67 8.88 -16.37 11.22
CA TRP A 67 9.49 -15.72 12.37
C TRP A 67 8.61 -15.73 13.64
N SER A 68 7.37 -16.25 13.57
CA SER A 68 6.43 -16.41 14.69
C SER A 68 6.23 -17.88 15.06
#